data_AF-A0A1I7MP85-F1
#
_entry.id   AF-A0A1I7MP85-F1
#
_cell.length_a   1.000
_cell.length_b   1.000
_cell.length_c   1.000
_cell.angle_alpha   90.00
_cell.angle_beta   90.00
_cell.angle_gamma   90.00
#
_symmetry.space_group_name_H-M   'P 1'
#
loop_
_entity.id
_entity.type
_entity.pdbx_description
1 polymer ?
#
loop_
_entity_poly.entity_id
_entity_poly.type
_entity_poly.pdbx_seq_one_letter_code
_entity_poly.pdbx_strand_id
1 'polypeptide(L)'
;MDIQWRYWAGNVSVTRDTWELIGPYDEGYRRYGWEDVDYGYRLHRAGIPVRIHPELTTDHHVAATTTAIRARRALHSGAARERFLQKFPEARPLMEGTPGRGPWNLAVRGLAAVSGENTYQRYGAVVDRLAKVLPTSVARKAIALGVEAAGRTGIQHPERIQGRF
;
A
#
# COMPACT_ATOMS: atom_id res chain seq x y z
N MET A 1 4.08 19.04 11.20
CA MET A 1 3.70 19.06 9.77
C MET A 1 2.38 18.32 9.64
N ASP A 2 1.41 18.91 8.97
CA ASP A 2 0.11 18.28 8.75
C ASP A 2 0.26 17.08 7.79
N ILE A 3 -0.18 15.90 8.22
CA ILE A 3 -0.13 14.65 7.47
C ILE A 3 -1.52 14.13 7.12
N GLN A 4 -2.58 14.91 7.39
CA GLN A 4 -3.96 14.52 7.21
C GLN A 4 -4.30 14.21 5.75
N TRP A 5 -3.55 14.78 4.82
CA TRP A 5 -3.64 14.50 3.39
C TRP A 5 -3.48 13.02 3.01
N ARG A 6 -2.82 12.20 3.85
CA ARG A 6 -2.70 10.75 3.63
C ARG A 6 -4.03 10.01 3.73
N TYR A 7 -5.04 10.63 4.34
CA TYR A 7 -6.37 10.07 4.53
C TYR A 7 -7.36 10.51 3.44
N TRP A 8 -6.90 11.17 2.37
CA TRP A 8 -7.70 11.32 1.16
C TRP A 8 -7.92 9.93 0.54
N ALA A 9 -9.06 9.30 0.81
CA ALA A 9 -9.46 8.00 0.28
C ALA A 9 -10.95 7.70 0.58
N GLY A 10 -11.55 6.78 -0.16
CA GLY A 10 -12.92 6.31 0.10
C GLY A 10 -13.97 7.33 -0.36
N ASN A 11 -14.73 7.91 0.58
CA ASN A 11 -15.73 8.92 0.27
C ASN A 11 -15.13 10.31 0.43
N VAL A 12 -14.75 10.91 -0.69
CA VAL A 12 -14.09 12.21 -0.75
C VAL A 12 -14.82 13.14 -1.71
N SER A 13 -14.73 14.44 -1.46
CA SER A 13 -15.31 15.46 -2.31
C SER A 13 -14.45 16.72 -2.30
N VAL A 14 -14.41 17.41 -3.43
CA VAL A 14 -13.83 18.74 -3.59
C VAL A 14 -14.80 19.62 -4.37
N THR A 15 -14.64 20.94 -4.26
CA THR A 15 -15.37 21.87 -5.14
C THR A 15 -14.88 21.72 -6.57
N ARG A 16 -15.69 22.18 -7.53
CA ARG A 16 -15.30 22.24 -8.94
C ARG A 16 -14.01 23.05 -9.13
N ASP A 17 -13.93 24.23 -8.54
CA ASP A 17 -12.74 25.10 -8.64
C ASP A 17 -11.48 24.40 -8.11
N THR A 18 -11.59 23.62 -7.03
CA THR A 18 -10.48 22.82 -6.52
C THR A 18 -10.09 21.72 -7.50
N TRP A 19 -11.08 21.04 -8.10
CA TRP A 19 -10.80 20.01 -9.10
C TRP A 19 -10.16 20.59 -10.36
N GLU A 20 -10.59 21.77 -10.82
CA GLU A 20 -9.99 22.48 -11.95
C GLU A 20 -8.54 22.92 -11.65
N LEU A 21 -8.26 23.33 -10.41
CA LEU A 21 -6.91 23.68 -9.96
C LEU A 21 -5.98 22.47 -9.85
N ILE A 22 -6.45 21.37 -9.26
CA ILE A 22 -5.62 20.18 -8.97
C ILE A 22 -5.52 19.23 -10.17
N GLY A 23 -6.57 19.19 -10.98
CA GLY A 23 -6.74 18.26 -12.09
C GLY A 23 -7.24 16.87 -11.67
N PRO A 24 -7.31 15.93 -12.63
CA PRO A 24 -7.78 14.57 -12.38
C PRO A 24 -6.78 13.75 -11.54
N TYR A 25 -7.16 12.52 -11.23
CA TYR A 25 -6.24 11.50 -10.72
C TYR A 25 -5.14 11.19 -11.76
N ASP A 26 -3.96 10.81 -11.29
CA ASP A 26 -2.83 10.44 -12.16
C ASP A 26 -3.02 9.01 -12.67
N GLU A 27 -3.35 8.88 -13.96
CA GLU A 27 -3.56 7.58 -14.64
C GLU A 27 -2.29 6.71 -14.73
N GLY A 28 -1.15 7.25 -14.33
CA GLY A 28 0.08 6.49 -14.20
C GLY A 28 0.08 5.49 -13.03
N TYR A 29 -0.82 5.64 -12.05
CA TYR A 29 -1.06 4.62 -11.03
C TYR A 29 -1.96 3.51 -11.60
N ARG A 30 -1.32 2.55 -12.29
CA ARG A 30 -2.04 1.45 -12.96
C ARG A 30 -2.27 0.24 -12.06
N ARG A 31 -1.49 0.11 -10.98
CA ARG A 31 -1.55 -0.98 -10.00
C ARG A 31 -2.23 -0.50 -8.73
N TYR A 32 -2.54 -1.44 -7.84
CA TYR A 32 -3.19 -1.15 -6.57
C TYR A 32 -2.41 -0.10 -5.74
N GLY A 33 -3.10 1.01 -5.43
CA GLY A 33 -2.74 1.98 -4.40
C GLY A 33 -1.97 3.21 -4.91
N TRP A 34 -1.95 4.21 -4.02
CA TRP A 34 -1.24 5.51 -4.10
C TRP A 34 -1.84 6.61 -4.99
N GLU A 35 -2.82 6.32 -5.84
CA GLU A 35 -3.55 7.33 -6.62
C GLU A 35 -4.26 8.35 -5.71
N ASP A 36 -4.86 7.86 -4.63
CA ASP A 36 -5.55 8.63 -3.60
C ASP A 36 -4.57 9.46 -2.77
N VAL A 37 -3.47 8.85 -2.34
CA VAL A 37 -2.41 9.54 -1.58
C VAL A 37 -1.74 10.63 -2.41
N ASP A 38 -1.56 10.40 -3.73
CA ASP A 38 -1.07 11.41 -4.68
C ASP A 38 -2.01 12.62 -4.76
N TYR A 39 -3.31 12.37 -4.90
CA TYR A 39 -4.31 13.44 -4.95
C TYR A 39 -4.33 14.24 -3.65
N GLY A 40 -4.35 13.56 -2.50
CA GLY A 40 -4.25 14.18 -1.18
C GLY A 40 -2.98 15.04 -1.05
N TYR A 41 -1.83 14.54 -1.51
CA TYR A 41 -0.58 15.29 -1.44
C TYR A 41 -0.58 16.52 -2.36
N ARG A 42 -1.21 16.46 -3.53
CA ARG A 42 -1.39 17.63 -4.40
C ARG A 42 -2.27 18.70 -3.75
N LEU A 43 -3.34 18.31 -3.05
CA LEU A 43 -4.16 19.23 -2.24
C LEU A 43 -3.30 19.90 -1.16
N HIS A 44 -2.51 19.11 -0.43
CA HIS A 44 -1.60 19.62 0.59
C HIS A 44 -0.61 20.65 0.04
N ARG A 45 0.01 20.36 -1.11
CA ARG A 45 0.93 21.29 -1.78
C ARG A 45 0.27 22.57 -2.27
N ALA A 46 -1.03 22.54 -2.57
CA ALA A 46 -1.83 23.70 -2.92
C ALA A 46 -2.36 24.47 -1.68
N GLY A 47 -2.01 24.05 -0.46
CA GLY A 47 -2.49 24.67 0.78
C GLY A 47 -3.96 24.35 1.09
N ILE A 48 -4.54 23.33 0.43
CA ILE A 48 -5.92 22.91 0.63
C ILE A 48 -5.95 21.79 1.68
N PRO A 49 -6.57 22.02 2.86
CA PRO A 49 -6.59 21.03 3.92
C PRO A 49 -7.57 19.89 3.59
N VAL A 50 -7.16 18.65 3.87
CA VAL A 50 -8.07 17.51 3.88
C VAL A 50 -8.78 17.48 5.22
N ARG A 51 -10.12 17.59 5.23
CA ARG A 51 -10.94 17.53 6.46
C ARG A 51 -11.63 16.18 6.55
N ILE A 52 -11.45 15.49 7.67
CA ILE A 52 -12.14 14.24 7.98
C ILE A 52 -13.36 14.61 8.83
N HIS A 53 -14.54 14.22 8.35
CA HIS A 53 -15.83 14.43 9.01
C HIS A 53 -16.32 13.09 9.59
N PRO A 54 -16.13 12.83 10.90
CA PRO A 54 -16.51 11.56 11.52
C PRO A 54 -17.98 11.19 11.31
N GLU A 55 -18.86 12.20 11.24
CA GLU A 55 -20.29 12.08 11.00
C GLU A 55 -20.66 11.55 9.61
N LEU A 56 -19.74 11.60 8.65
CA LEU A 56 -19.91 11.10 7.28
C LEU A 56 -19.27 9.71 7.06
N THR A 57 -18.89 9.04 8.14
CA THR A 57 -18.29 7.69 8.06
C THR A 57 -19.33 6.67 7.60
N THR A 58 -18.91 5.75 6.74
CA THR A 58 -19.74 4.63 6.28
C THR A 58 -18.94 3.33 6.36
N ASP A 59 -19.65 2.20 6.40
CA ASP A 59 -19.04 0.88 6.39
C ASP A 59 -18.39 0.59 5.04
N HIS A 60 -17.11 0.22 5.08
CA HIS A 60 -16.34 -0.16 3.90
C HIS A 60 -16.29 -1.68 3.76
N HIS A 61 -17.04 -2.22 2.79
CA HIS A 61 -17.21 -3.66 2.62
C HIS A 61 -16.15 -4.35 1.73
N VAL A 62 -15.14 -3.62 1.22
CA VAL A 62 -14.10 -4.21 0.35
C VAL A 62 -12.93 -4.74 1.17
N ALA A 63 -12.93 -6.05 1.45
CA ALA A 63 -11.83 -6.71 2.15
C ALA A 63 -10.95 -7.55 1.20
N ALA A 64 -9.63 -7.42 1.34
CA ALA A 64 -8.70 -8.46 0.88
C ALA A 64 -8.85 -9.66 1.82
N THR A 65 -9.63 -10.66 1.40
CA THR A 65 -10.03 -11.79 2.26
C THR A 65 -9.01 -12.92 2.31
N THR A 66 -8.07 -12.98 1.37
CA THR A 66 -7.04 -14.03 1.29
C THR A 66 -5.63 -13.47 1.45
N THR A 67 -4.71 -14.31 1.92
CA THR A 67 -3.29 -13.95 2.04
C THR A 67 -2.70 -13.62 0.68
N ALA A 68 -3.08 -14.37 -0.35
CA ALA A 68 -2.62 -14.10 -1.72
C ALA A 68 -3.04 -12.70 -2.21
N ILE A 69 -4.30 -12.30 -2.00
CA ILE A 69 -4.78 -10.96 -2.40
C ILE A 69 -4.08 -9.87 -1.56
N ARG A 70 -3.92 -10.08 -0.25
CA ARG A 70 -3.22 -9.14 0.63
C ARG A 70 -1.76 -8.94 0.22
N ALA A 71 -1.04 -10.03 -0.05
CA ALA A 71 0.35 -9.99 -0.47
C ALA A 71 0.49 -9.30 -1.84
N ARG A 72 -0.36 -9.62 -2.81
CA ARG A 72 -0.36 -8.94 -4.12
C ARG A 72 -0.65 -7.45 -4.00
N ARG A 73 -1.65 -7.05 -3.21
CA ARG A 73 -1.95 -5.62 -2.96
C ARG A 73 -0.79 -4.91 -2.27
N ALA A 74 -0.14 -5.55 -1.29
CA ALA A 74 1.04 -4.98 -0.64
C ALA A 74 2.21 -4.82 -1.62
N LEU A 75 2.49 -5.83 -2.46
CA LEU A 75 3.51 -5.78 -3.51
C LEU A 75 3.29 -4.60 -4.46
N HIS A 76 2.08 -4.48 -5.00
CA HIS A 76 1.71 -3.38 -5.89
C HIS A 76 1.78 -2.02 -5.20
N SER A 77 1.25 -1.92 -3.97
CA SER A 77 1.28 -0.70 -3.17
C SER A 77 2.72 -0.27 -2.84
N GLY A 78 3.65 -1.23 -2.64
CA GLY A 78 5.06 -0.94 -2.43
C GLY A 78 5.72 -0.32 -3.66
N ALA A 79 5.41 -0.81 -4.86
CA ALA A 79 5.92 -0.23 -6.10
C ALA A 79 5.29 1.14 -6.41
N ALA A 80 3.99 1.28 -6.15
CA ALA A 80 3.27 2.54 -6.34
C ALA A 80 3.77 3.63 -5.38
N ARG A 81 4.18 3.27 -4.16
CA ARG A 81 4.89 4.16 -3.23
C ARG A 81 6.15 4.75 -3.84
N GLU A 82 6.99 3.92 -4.45
CA GLU A 82 8.24 4.42 -5.03
C GLU A 82 7.98 5.30 -6.25
N ARG A 83 6.94 5.02 -7.05
CA ARG A 83 6.47 5.94 -8.09
C ARG A 83 6.08 7.30 -7.49
N PHE A 84 5.29 7.32 -6.42
CA PHE A 84 4.93 8.56 -5.73
C PHE A 84 6.17 9.31 -5.24
N LEU A 85 7.13 8.62 -4.61
CA LEU A 85 8.35 9.23 -4.10
C LEU A 85 9.33 9.68 -5.19
N GLN A 86 9.23 9.11 -6.40
CA GLN A 86 9.94 9.64 -7.58
C GLN A 86 9.31 10.93 -8.08
N LYS A 87 7.97 11.03 -8.04
CA LYS A 87 7.21 12.23 -8.42
C LYS A 87 7.34 13.35 -7.39
N PHE A 88 7.42 13.01 -6.11
CA PHE A 88 7.51 13.93 -4.98
C PHE A 88 8.62 13.53 -3.99
N PRO A 89 9.90 13.72 -4.35
CA PRO A 89 11.02 13.34 -3.50
C PRO A 89 10.99 14.01 -2.12
N GLU A 90 10.46 15.23 -2.04
CA GLU A 90 10.33 16.01 -0.81
C GLU A 90 9.31 15.41 0.18
N ALA A 91 8.43 14.51 -0.26
CA ALA A 91 7.52 13.78 0.61
C ALA A 91 8.21 12.63 1.37
N ARG A 92 9.44 12.25 1.01
CA ARG A 92 10.15 11.10 1.59
C ARG A 92 10.30 11.15 3.12
N PRO A 93 10.72 12.27 3.76
CA PRO A 93 10.82 12.34 5.22
C PRO A 93 9.47 12.16 5.93
N LEU A 94 8.37 12.46 5.23
CA LEU A 94 7.02 12.24 5.75
C LEU A 94 6.65 10.74 5.68
N MET A 95 7.15 10.01 4.69
CA MET A 95 6.80 8.61 4.40
C MET A 95 7.73 7.57 5.05
N GLU A 96 8.80 7.99 5.72
CA GLU A 96 9.73 7.08 6.37
C GLU A 96 9.23 6.67 7.77
N GLY A 97 9.10 5.35 7.96
CA GLY A 97 8.90 4.76 9.28
C GLY A 97 10.23 4.31 9.87
N THR A 98 10.28 4.10 11.19
CA THR A 98 11.46 3.51 11.84
C THR A 98 11.69 2.09 11.31
N PRO A 99 12.87 1.76 10.77
CA PRO A 99 13.16 0.41 10.32
C PRO A 99 13.04 -0.58 11.48
N GLY A 100 12.23 -1.63 11.30
CA GLY A 100 12.15 -2.72 12.27
C GLY A 100 13.51 -3.39 12.48
N ARG A 101 13.85 -3.73 13.72
CA ARG A 101 15.07 -4.48 14.08
C ARG A 101 14.71 -5.89 14.55
N GLY A 102 15.63 -6.84 14.41
CA GLY A 102 15.52 -8.19 14.95
C GLY A 102 15.18 -9.31 13.95
N PRO A 103 14.99 -10.56 14.46
CA PRO A 103 14.84 -11.76 13.62
C PRO A 103 13.68 -11.70 12.64
N TRP A 104 12.59 -11.03 13.03
CA TRP A 104 11.43 -10.84 12.15
C TRP A 104 11.78 -10.04 10.89
N ASN A 105 12.47 -8.90 11.05
CA ASN A 105 12.89 -8.09 9.91
C ASN A 105 13.91 -8.83 9.03
N LEU A 106 14.76 -9.68 9.62
CA LEU A 106 15.65 -10.54 8.85
C LEU A 106 14.86 -11.54 7.98
N ALA A 107 13.81 -12.17 8.53
CA ALA A 107 12.94 -13.07 7.78
C ALA A 107 12.20 -12.34 6.65
N VAL A 108 11.63 -11.16 6.92
CA VAL A 108 10.97 -10.30 5.92
C VAL A 108 11.93 -9.94 4.79
N ARG A 109 13.15 -9.50 5.13
CA ARG A 109 14.19 -9.16 4.15
C ARG A 109 14.62 -10.36 3.32
N GLY A 110 14.85 -11.50 3.97
CA GLY A 110 15.25 -12.74 3.31
C GLY A 110 14.21 -13.20 2.30
N LEU A 111 12.93 -13.25 2.71
CA LEU A 111 11.83 -13.62 1.82
C LEU A 111 11.68 -12.59 0.68
N ALA A 112 11.76 -11.29 0.98
CA ALA A 112 11.62 -10.24 -0.03
C ALA A 112 12.73 -10.28 -1.10
N ALA A 113 13.95 -10.65 -0.71
CA ALA A 113 15.11 -10.70 -1.59
C ALA A 113 15.03 -11.81 -2.65
N VAL A 114 14.28 -12.89 -2.39
CA VAL A 114 14.18 -14.06 -3.29
C VAL A 114 12.80 -14.24 -3.92
N SER A 115 11.83 -13.39 -3.59
CA SER A 115 10.45 -13.53 -4.04
C SER A 115 10.07 -12.55 -5.15
N GLY A 116 9.05 -12.93 -5.91
CA GLY A 116 8.32 -12.08 -6.85
C GLY A 116 6.83 -12.39 -6.81
N GLU A 117 6.04 -11.81 -7.72
CA GLU A 117 4.58 -11.92 -7.66
C GLU A 117 4.05 -13.37 -7.63
N ASN A 118 4.54 -14.24 -8.50
CA ASN A 118 4.17 -15.66 -8.52
C ASN A 118 4.55 -16.39 -7.23
N THR A 119 5.64 -15.98 -6.59
CA THR A 119 6.06 -16.55 -5.30
C THR A 119 5.02 -16.21 -4.23
N TYR A 120 4.60 -14.94 -4.17
CA TYR A 120 3.60 -14.50 -3.20
C TYR A 120 2.21 -15.07 -3.46
N GLN A 121 1.83 -15.28 -4.73
CA GLN A 121 0.58 -15.94 -5.06
C GLN A 121 0.55 -17.38 -4.56
N ARG A 122 1.62 -18.15 -4.81
CA ARG A 122 1.75 -19.55 -4.34
C ARG A 122 1.85 -19.61 -2.82
N TYR A 123 2.69 -18.76 -2.23
CA TYR A 123 2.85 -18.64 -0.78
C TYR A 123 1.51 -18.37 -0.11
N GLY A 124 0.77 -17.37 -0.59
CA GLY A 124 -0.53 -16.99 -0.05
C GLY A 124 -1.53 -18.14 -0.10
N ALA A 125 -1.64 -18.83 -1.24
CA ALA A 125 -2.54 -19.98 -1.38
C ALA A 125 -2.22 -21.13 -0.42
N VAL A 126 -0.93 -21.42 -0.20
CA VAL A 126 -0.48 -22.42 0.77
C VAL A 126 -0.81 -21.98 2.20
N VAL A 127 -0.49 -20.74 2.56
CA VAL A 127 -0.79 -20.18 3.89
C VAL A 127 -2.29 -20.16 4.16
N ASP A 128 -3.13 -19.78 3.20
CA ASP A 128 -4.58 -19.78 3.34
C ASP A 128 -5.14 -21.19 3.60
N ARG A 129 -4.53 -22.23 3.02
CA ARG A 129 -4.90 -23.62 3.30
C ARG A 129 -4.44 -24.05 4.69
N LEU A 130 -3.20 -23.77 5.06
CA LEU A 130 -2.62 -24.15 6.35
C LEU A 130 -3.27 -23.39 7.51
N ALA A 131 -3.68 -22.14 7.32
CA ALA A 131 -4.33 -21.31 8.33
C ALA A 131 -5.62 -21.93 8.89
N LYS A 132 -6.24 -22.86 8.15
CA LYS A 132 -7.43 -23.60 8.59
C LYS A 132 -7.13 -24.65 9.67
N VAL A 133 -5.88 -25.09 9.79
CA VAL A 133 -5.46 -26.17 10.68
C VAL A 133 -4.36 -25.77 11.68
N LEU A 134 -3.64 -24.68 11.41
CA LEU A 134 -2.61 -24.16 12.30
C LEU A 134 -3.21 -23.39 13.48
N PRO A 135 -2.49 -23.33 14.63
CA PRO A 135 -2.83 -22.40 15.70
C PRO A 135 -2.90 -20.96 15.18
N THR A 136 -3.88 -20.18 15.65
CA THR A 136 -4.16 -18.82 15.15
C THR A 136 -2.94 -17.89 15.22
N SER A 137 -2.11 -18.01 16.26
CA SER A 137 -0.88 -17.22 16.40
C SER A 137 0.13 -17.49 15.29
N VAL A 138 0.30 -18.76 14.91
CA VAL A 138 1.19 -19.20 13.83
C VAL A 138 0.65 -18.75 12.48
N ALA A 139 -0.64 -18.96 12.23
CA ALA A 139 -1.28 -18.52 11.00
C ALA A 139 -1.13 -17.00 10.79
N ARG A 140 -1.40 -16.19 11.82
CA ARG A 140 -1.23 -14.72 11.75
C ARG A 140 0.19 -14.32 11.40
N LYS A 141 1.21 -15.00 11.96
CA LYS A 141 2.62 -14.71 11.64
C LYS A 141 2.97 -15.13 10.22
N ALA A 142 2.52 -16.28 9.73
CA ALA A 142 2.73 -16.66 8.33
C ALA A 142 2.10 -15.63 7.36
N ILE A 143 0.85 -15.22 7.62
CA ILE A 143 0.16 -14.20 6.82
C ILE A 143 0.95 -12.88 6.85
N ALA A 144 1.31 -12.40 8.04
CA ALA A 144 2.04 -11.15 8.20
C ALA A 144 3.40 -11.16 7.48
N LEU A 145 4.14 -12.27 7.57
CA LEU A 145 5.44 -12.42 6.91
C LEU A 145 5.31 -12.27 5.39
N GLY A 146 4.34 -12.97 4.78
CA GLY A 146 4.10 -12.88 3.34
C GLY A 146 3.68 -11.48 2.88
N VAL A 147 2.79 -10.82 3.64
CA VAL A 147 2.27 -9.49 3.29
C VAL A 147 3.37 -8.42 3.44
N GLU A 148 4.13 -8.45 4.53
CA GLU A 148 5.20 -7.48 4.78
C GLU A 148 6.37 -7.66 3.81
N ALA A 149 6.78 -8.91 3.56
CA ALA A 149 7.80 -9.21 2.55
C ALA A 149 7.35 -8.77 1.15
N ALA A 150 6.09 -8.99 0.78
CA ALA A 150 5.55 -8.56 -0.50
C ALA A 150 5.60 -7.04 -0.68
N GLY A 151 5.14 -6.27 0.32
CA GLY A 151 5.27 -4.81 0.31
C GLY A 151 6.71 -4.35 0.15
N ARG A 152 7.64 -5.01 0.85
CA ARG A 152 9.07 -4.73 0.73
C ARG A 152 9.63 -5.09 -0.65
N THR A 153 9.26 -6.23 -1.23
CA THR A 153 9.63 -6.58 -2.62
C THR A 153 9.12 -5.52 -3.59
N GLY A 154 7.93 -4.96 -3.37
CA GLY A 154 7.39 -3.90 -4.23
C GLY A 154 8.25 -2.64 -4.24
N ILE A 155 8.79 -2.28 -3.07
CA ILE A 155 9.69 -1.14 -2.89
C ILE A 155 11.05 -1.41 -3.53
N GLN A 156 11.64 -2.58 -3.25
CA GLN A 156 13.05 -2.86 -3.59
C GLN A 156 13.25 -3.45 -4.99
N HIS A 157 12.23 -4.15 -5.50
CA HIS A 157 12.28 -4.97 -6.71
C HIS A 157 10.99 -4.84 -7.54
N PRO A 158 10.58 -3.62 -7.94
CA PRO A 158 9.35 -3.40 -8.71
C PRO A 158 9.35 -4.13 -10.07
N GLU A 159 10.51 -4.49 -10.61
CA GLU A 159 10.70 -5.29 -11.82
C GLU A 159 10.18 -6.74 -11.69
N ARG A 160 10.02 -7.25 -10.47
CA ARG A 160 9.54 -8.62 -10.20
C ARG A 160 8.02 -8.74 -10.13
N ILE A 161 7.31 -7.65 -10.42
CA ILE A 161 5.86 -7.62 -10.58
C ILE A 161 5.55 -8.01 -12.02
N GLN A 162 4.75 -9.05 -12.21
CA GLN A 162 4.40 -9.55 -13.54
C GLN A 162 3.29 -8.71 -14.18
N GLY A 163 3.23 -8.76 -15.52
CA GLY A 163 2.26 -8.03 -16.33
C GLY A 163 2.73 -6.64 -16.75
N ARG A 164 2.86 -6.45 -18.08
CA ARG A 164 2.51 -5.19 -18.73
C ARG A 164 0.98 -5.07 -18.66
N PHE A 165 0.50 -3.88 -18.36
CA PHE A 165 -0.88 -3.50 -18.66
C PHE A 165 -1.08 -3.49 -20.16
#